data_AF-A0A955AJG5-F1
#
_entry.id   AF-A0A955AJG5-F1
#
_cell.length_a   1.000
_cell.length_b   1.000
_cell.length_c   1.000
_cell.angle_alpha   90.00
_cell.angle_beta   90.00
_cell.angle_gamma   90.00
#
_symmetry.space_group_name_H-M   'P 1'
#
loop_
_entity.id
_entity.type
_entity.pdbx_description
1 polymer ?
#
loop_
_entity_poly.entity_id
_entity_poly.type
_entity_poly.pdbx_seq_one_letter_code
_entity_poly.pdbx_strand_id
1 'polypeptide(L)'
;MTPYVASVQRPGLQNRKGVAIILAVFLMFVLFSFLTFSIDVGYLAGARAEIQRCADSAALAGCWELFDQLEGGNTGDEAEQAIRTAASGYAGFNNICQQSPFVSDSVTSQDIEIGFVQSPTSTTIESDSSLPYYAVKVNVARTEQSNGEVPLFFGRIYGDVGKPVVGDATAVMARRIAGFSLPGTSGSTINVLPFALDVDTWNAFTGAAVSGVCNPGPGNGNNSSNSNIQLTDSYSYNLQAYIRAM
;
A
#
# COMPACT_ATOMS: atom_id res chain seq x y z
N MET A 1 35.42 -67.72 -67.91
CA MET A 1 34.18 -66.94 -67.68
C MET A 1 34.18 -66.50 -66.22
N THR A 2 34.61 -65.27 -65.93
CA THR A 2 34.65 -64.70 -64.58
C THR A 2 33.40 -63.83 -64.37
N PRO A 3 32.69 -63.93 -63.23
CA PRO A 3 31.48 -63.16 -63.03
C PRO A 3 31.84 -61.70 -62.68
N TYR A 4 31.15 -60.77 -63.35
CA TYR A 4 31.18 -59.35 -63.00
C TYR A 4 30.25 -59.12 -61.80
N VAL A 5 30.83 -58.72 -60.66
CA VAL A 5 30.06 -58.39 -59.44
C VAL A 5 29.85 -56.88 -59.41
N ALA A 6 28.59 -56.46 -59.59
CA ALA A 6 28.20 -55.05 -59.50
C ALA A 6 28.26 -54.60 -58.03
N SER A 7 29.11 -53.62 -57.73
CA SER A 7 29.16 -53.00 -56.40
C SER A 7 27.98 -52.03 -56.23
N VAL A 8 27.09 -52.36 -55.31
CA VAL A 8 25.99 -51.48 -54.90
C VAL A 8 26.57 -50.37 -54.02
N GLN A 9 26.79 -49.19 -54.60
CA GLN A 9 27.11 -47.99 -53.82
C GLN A 9 25.85 -47.53 -53.07
N ARG A 10 25.87 -47.65 -51.74
CA ARG A 10 24.82 -47.07 -50.89
C ARG A 10 24.98 -45.56 -50.90
N PRO A 11 23.94 -44.76 -51.23
CA PRO A 11 24.03 -43.32 -51.11
C PRO A 11 24.28 -42.99 -49.64
N GLY A 12 25.45 -42.43 -49.35
CA GLY A 12 25.78 -41.97 -48.01
C GLY A 12 24.73 -40.96 -47.58
N LEU A 13 24.12 -41.15 -46.40
CA LEU A 13 23.21 -40.17 -45.82
C LEU A 13 23.95 -38.84 -45.72
N GLN A 14 23.67 -37.94 -46.65
CA GLN A 14 24.19 -36.59 -46.63
C GLN A 14 23.69 -35.94 -45.34
N ASN A 15 24.62 -35.72 -44.43
CA ASN A 15 24.40 -35.07 -43.15
C ASN A 15 23.86 -33.64 -43.39
N ARG A 16 22.54 -33.46 -43.29
CA ARG A 16 21.84 -32.16 -43.31
C ARG A 16 22.12 -31.35 -42.03
N LYS A 17 23.39 -31.18 -41.67
CA LYS A 17 23.83 -30.53 -40.42
C LYS A 17 23.86 -29.00 -40.50
N GLY A 18 23.82 -28.42 -41.70
CA GLY A 18 23.87 -26.96 -41.87
C GLY A 18 22.62 -26.22 -41.41
N VAL A 19 21.43 -26.78 -41.68
CA VAL A 19 20.14 -26.15 -41.31
C VAL A 19 19.97 -26.12 -39.78
N ALA A 20 20.42 -27.16 -39.08
CA ALA A 20 20.36 -27.21 -37.63
C ALA A 20 21.20 -26.11 -36.96
N ILE A 21 22.36 -25.76 -37.54
CA ILE A 21 23.22 -24.68 -37.02
C ILE A 21 22.55 -23.32 -37.22
N ILE A 22 21.97 -23.06 -38.39
CA ILE A 22 21.27 -21.79 -38.67
C ILE A 22 20.08 -21.62 -37.72
N LEU A 23 19.30 -22.69 -37.54
CA LEU A 23 18.16 -22.69 -36.62
C LEU A 23 18.61 -22.51 -35.17
N ALA A 24 19.71 -23.14 -34.75
CA ALA A 24 20.26 -22.99 -33.41
C ALA A 24 20.72 -21.55 -33.13
N VAL A 25 21.43 -20.92 -34.06
CA VAL A 25 21.87 -19.52 -33.93
C VAL A 25 20.65 -18.61 -33.86
N PHE A 26 19.65 -18.80 -34.72
CA PHE A 26 18.42 -18.02 -34.68
C PHE A 26 17.67 -18.16 -33.35
N LEU A 27 17.51 -19.38 -32.83
CA LEU A 27 16.89 -19.61 -31.52
C LEU A 27 17.69 -18.98 -30.38
N MET A 28 19.02 -19.01 -30.45
CA MET A 28 19.86 -18.38 -29.44
C MET A 28 19.62 -16.86 -29.39
N PHE A 29 19.56 -16.19 -30.54
CA PHE A 29 19.18 -14.77 -30.60
C PHE A 29 17.81 -14.51 -29.99
N VAL A 30 16.79 -15.31 -30.34
CA VAL A 30 15.44 -15.17 -29.81
C VAL A 30 15.43 -15.35 -28.28
N LEU A 31 16.12 -16.36 -27.75
CA LEU A 31 16.22 -16.57 -26.30
C LEU A 31 16.93 -15.42 -25.59
N PHE A 32 17.97 -14.84 -26.19
CA PHE A 32 18.62 -13.66 -25.64
C PHE A 32 17.68 -12.45 -25.60
N SER A 33 16.88 -12.22 -26.64
CA SER A 33 15.87 -11.14 -26.64
C SER A 33 14.84 -11.30 -25.52
N PHE A 34 14.38 -12.53 -25.26
CA PHE A 34 13.48 -12.80 -24.13
C PHE A 34 14.16 -12.63 -22.77
N LEU A 35 15.42 -13.02 -22.64
CA LEU A 35 16.19 -12.82 -21.41
C LEU A 35 16.34 -11.33 -21.08
N THR A 36 16.75 -10.51 -22.06
CA THR A 36 16.90 -9.06 -21.85
C THR A 36 15.58 -8.40 -21.48
N PHE A 37 14.50 -8.79 -22.14
CA PHE A 37 13.16 -8.31 -21.82
C PHE A 37 12.73 -8.71 -20.40
N SER A 38 13.02 -9.96 -19.99
CA SER A 38 12.68 -10.44 -18.65
C SER A 38 13.43 -9.68 -17.55
N ILE A 39 14.67 -9.25 -17.79
CA ILE A 39 15.45 -8.46 -16.83
C ILE A 39 14.82 -7.07 -16.64
N ASP A 40 14.48 -6.39 -17.74
CA ASP A 40 13.87 -5.06 -17.66
C ASP A 40 12.50 -5.09 -16.96
N VAL A 41 11.64 -6.07 -17.29
CA VAL A 41 10.34 -6.24 -16.64
C VAL A 41 10.50 -6.59 -15.16
N GLY A 42 11.44 -7.47 -14.83
CA GLY A 42 11.72 -7.85 -13.44
C GLY A 42 12.19 -6.65 -12.60
N TYR A 43 13.06 -5.82 -13.18
CA TYR A 43 13.54 -4.60 -12.51
C TYR A 43 12.41 -3.59 -12.30
N LEU A 44 11.58 -3.36 -13.32
CA LEU A 44 10.43 -2.46 -13.22
C LEU A 44 9.39 -2.93 -12.18
N ALA A 45 9.16 -4.24 -12.11
CA ALA A 45 8.27 -4.83 -11.10
C ALA A 45 8.84 -4.63 -9.67
N GLY A 46 10.15 -4.77 -9.50
CA GLY A 46 10.83 -4.44 -8.24
C GLY A 46 10.66 -2.98 -7.84
N ALA A 47 10.88 -2.06 -8.79
CA ALA A 47 10.71 -0.62 -8.56
C ALA A 47 9.28 -0.25 -8.14
N ARG A 48 8.26 -0.87 -8.75
CA ARG A 48 6.86 -0.70 -8.36
C ARG A 48 6.61 -1.14 -6.91
N ALA A 49 7.13 -2.31 -6.53
CA ALA A 49 6.98 -2.80 -5.16
C ALA A 49 7.70 -1.89 -4.14
N GLU A 50 8.86 -1.33 -4.50
CA GLU A 50 9.58 -0.36 -3.66
C GLU A 50 8.80 0.94 -3.48
N ILE A 51 8.24 1.49 -4.57
CA ILE A 51 7.41 2.70 -4.52
C ILE A 51 6.19 2.49 -3.65
N GLN A 52 5.53 1.34 -3.78
CA GLN A 52 4.35 1.05 -2.97
C GLN A 52 4.71 0.93 -1.48
N ARG A 53 5.81 0.25 -1.14
CA ARG A 53 6.31 0.20 0.25
C ARG A 53 6.60 1.59 0.81
N CYS A 54 7.19 2.46 0.00
CA CYS A 54 7.45 3.85 0.36
C CYS A 54 6.15 4.58 0.64
N ALA A 55 5.18 4.54 -0.29
CA ALA A 55 3.89 5.20 -0.14
C ALA A 55 3.13 4.69 1.10
N ASP A 56 3.04 3.37 1.29
CA ASP A 56 2.33 2.75 2.42
C ASP A 56 2.93 3.18 3.76
N SER A 57 4.27 3.17 3.87
CA SER A 57 4.95 3.58 5.09
C SER A 57 4.78 5.08 5.40
N ALA A 58 4.82 5.93 4.37
CA ALA A 58 4.65 7.36 4.49
C ALA A 58 3.22 7.74 4.88
N ALA A 59 2.22 7.11 4.25
CA ALA A 59 0.81 7.32 4.59
C ALA A 59 0.53 6.89 6.04
N LEU A 60 1.05 5.73 6.48
CA LEU A 60 0.88 5.27 7.85
C LEU A 60 1.56 6.21 8.86
N ALA A 61 2.79 6.65 8.58
CA ALA A 61 3.51 7.58 9.44
C ALA A 61 2.79 8.92 9.58
N GLY A 62 2.32 9.49 8.47
CA GLY A 62 1.52 10.72 8.51
C GLY A 62 0.21 10.52 9.29
N CYS A 63 -0.47 9.39 9.11
CA CYS A 63 -1.68 9.08 9.87
C CYS A 63 -1.41 8.89 11.37
N TRP A 64 -0.26 8.33 11.74
CA TRP A 64 0.15 8.19 13.14
C TRP A 64 0.45 9.55 13.78
N GLU A 65 1.18 10.41 13.07
CA GLU A 65 1.45 11.78 13.53
C GLU A 65 0.15 12.58 13.67
N LEU A 66 -0.79 12.42 12.73
CA LEU A 66 -2.11 13.03 12.80
C LEU A 66 -2.85 12.62 14.08
N PHE A 67 -2.74 11.35 14.49
CA PHE A 67 -3.32 10.87 15.74
C PHE A 67 -2.68 11.55 16.96
N ASP A 68 -1.34 11.62 17.01
CA ASP A 68 -0.60 12.23 18.12
C ASP A 68 -0.92 13.74 18.26
N GLN A 69 -1.01 14.46 17.12
CA GLN A 69 -1.42 15.86 17.13
C GLN A 69 -2.85 16.05 17.64
N LEU A 70 -3.77 15.15 17.28
CA LEU A 70 -5.15 15.18 17.76
C LEU A 70 -5.26 14.88 19.26
N GLU A 71 -4.52 13.89 19.77
CA GLU A 71 -4.49 13.58 21.20
C GLU A 71 -3.87 14.71 22.02
N GLY A 72 -2.82 15.35 21.48
CA GLY A 72 -2.20 16.54 22.07
C GLY A 72 -3.07 17.79 22.03
N GLY A 73 -4.19 17.78 21.29
CA GLY A 73 -5.07 18.93 21.09
C GLY A 73 -4.49 20.01 20.17
N ASN A 74 -3.43 19.67 19.42
CA ASN A 74 -2.80 20.57 18.46
C ASN A 74 -3.59 20.55 17.15
N THR A 75 -4.02 21.73 16.70
CA THR A 75 -4.77 21.88 15.45
C THR A 75 -4.27 23.09 14.67
N GLY A 76 -4.27 23.02 13.34
CA GLY A 76 -3.85 24.11 12.46
C GLY A 76 -2.56 23.81 11.71
N ASP A 77 -1.95 24.86 11.16
CA ASP A 77 -0.83 24.76 10.20
C ASP A 77 0.40 24.04 10.78
N GLU A 78 0.69 24.22 12.07
CA GLU A 78 1.84 23.56 12.73
C GLU A 78 1.64 22.04 12.83
N ALA A 79 0.41 21.60 13.15
CA ALA A 79 0.08 20.18 13.19
C ALA A 79 0.10 19.57 11.78
N GLU A 80 -0.41 20.30 10.78
CA GLU A 80 -0.36 19.86 9.39
C GLU A 80 1.09 19.71 8.90
N GLN A 81 1.96 20.65 9.24
CA GLN A 81 3.38 20.58 8.89
C GLN A 81 4.08 19.40 9.58
N ALA A 82 3.76 19.11 10.84
CA ALA A 82 4.29 17.94 11.54
C ALA A 82 3.92 16.64 10.82
N ILE A 83 2.65 16.49 10.43
CA ILE A 83 2.14 15.34 9.66
C ILE A 83 2.89 15.18 8.34
N ARG A 84 3.05 16.28 7.59
CA ARG A 84 3.77 16.29 6.31
C ARG A 84 5.25 15.93 6.47
N THR A 85 5.89 16.43 7.52
CA THR A 85 7.29 16.14 7.84
C THR A 85 7.50 14.68 8.24
N ALA A 86 6.57 14.11 9.02
CA ALA A 86 6.60 12.69 9.36
C ALA A 86 6.44 11.82 8.10
N ALA A 87 5.43 12.09 7.27
CA ALA A 87 5.19 11.34 6.04
C ALA A 87 6.38 11.42 5.07
N SER A 88 6.93 12.61 4.83
CA SER A 88 8.09 12.79 3.93
C SER A 88 9.36 12.12 4.49
N GLY A 89 9.57 12.15 5.81
CA GLY A 89 10.68 11.47 6.47
C GLY A 89 10.63 9.94 6.28
N TYR A 90 9.47 9.33 6.48
CA TYR A 90 9.30 7.89 6.27
C TYR A 90 9.36 7.47 4.81
N ALA A 91 8.92 8.33 3.88
CA ALA A 91 9.17 8.12 2.47
C ALA A 91 10.68 8.08 2.17
N GLY A 92 11.44 9.03 2.74
CA GLY A 92 12.88 9.12 2.55
C GLY A 92 13.69 7.91 3.07
N PHE A 93 13.19 7.21 4.09
CA PHE A 93 13.85 5.98 4.59
C PHE A 93 13.70 4.77 3.67
N ASN A 94 12.72 4.80 2.76
CA ASN A 94 12.42 3.68 1.86
C ASN A 94 12.99 3.94 0.48
N ASN A 95 14.19 3.42 0.24
CA ASN A 95 14.88 3.60 -1.04
C ASN A 95 14.15 2.88 -2.18
N ILE A 96 14.03 3.57 -3.32
CA ILE A 96 13.55 3.03 -4.59
C ILE A 96 14.72 3.00 -5.57
N CYS A 97 15.05 1.81 -6.05
CA CYS A 97 16.19 1.56 -6.94
C CYS A 97 17.49 2.15 -6.39
N GLN A 98 17.73 1.95 -5.08
CA GLN A 98 18.91 2.45 -4.34
C GLN A 98 18.97 3.97 -4.14
N GLN A 99 17.89 4.70 -4.44
CA GLN A 99 17.80 6.15 -4.23
C GLN A 99 16.64 6.48 -3.29
N SER A 100 16.89 7.38 -2.34
CA SER A 100 15.83 7.91 -1.47
C SER A 100 14.90 8.81 -2.30
N PRO A 101 13.58 8.57 -2.29
CA PRO A 101 12.64 9.47 -2.94
C PRO A 101 12.48 10.76 -2.14
N PHE A 102 12.43 11.86 -2.85
CA PHE A 102 11.95 13.13 -2.37
C PHE A 102 10.43 13.19 -2.53
N VAL A 103 9.74 13.39 -1.42
CA VAL A 103 8.30 13.67 -1.33
C VAL A 103 8.18 15.05 -0.69
N SER A 104 7.56 16.00 -1.37
CA SER A 104 7.48 17.37 -0.86
C SER A 104 6.57 17.44 0.37
N ASP A 105 7.08 18.07 1.43
CA ASP A 105 6.35 18.38 2.65
C ASP A 105 5.62 19.74 2.57
N SER A 106 5.64 20.40 1.42
CA SER A 106 4.97 21.68 1.22
C SER A 106 3.44 21.50 1.20
N VAL A 107 2.72 22.44 1.82
CA VAL A 107 1.24 22.50 1.79
C VAL A 107 0.71 22.68 0.36
N THR A 108 1.49 23.28 -0.54
CA THR A 108 1.13 23.46 -1.95
C THR A 108 1.37 22.23 -2.81
N SER A 109 2.08 21.22 -2.30
CA SER A 109 2.33 19.99 -3.04
C SER A 109 1.13 19.04 -2.93
N GLN A 110 0.88 18.31 -4.03
CA GLN A 110 -0.10 17.21 -4.06
C GLN A 110 0.52 15.86 -3.64
N ASP A 111 1.82 15.85 -3.29
CA ASP A 111 2.51 14.65 -2.85
C ASP A 111 1.95 14.12 -1.53
N ILE A 112 1.43 15.00 -0.67
CA ILE A 112 0.80 14.65 0.60
C ILE A 112 -0.53 15.41 0.69
N GLU A 113 -1.63 14.67 0.79
CA GLU A 113 -2.98 15.21 0.96
C GLU A 113 -3.51 14.78 2.32
N ILE A 114 -3.93 15.74 3.14
CA ILE A 114 -4.53 15.49 4.45
C ILE A 114 -5.98 15.95 4.39
N GLY A 115 -6.89 15.14 4.92
CA GLY A 115 -8.29 15.51 4.99
C GLY A 115 -9.14 14.40 5.57
N PHE A 116 -10.33 14.26 4.99
CA PHE A 116 -11.37 13.38 5.49
C PHE A 116 -11.98 12.52 4.39
N VAL A 117 -12.52 11.37 4.77
CA VAL A 117 -13.18 10.44 3.85
C VAL A 117 -14.50 9.93 4.41
N GLN A 118 -15.47 9.68 3.53
CA GLN A 118 -16.77 9.11 3.91
C GLN A 118 -16.67 7.64 4.35
N SER A 119 -15.76 6.89 3.74
CA SER A 119 -15.57 5.45 3.96
C SER A 119 -14.07 5.13 3.93
N PRO A 120 -13.58 4.11 4.66
CA PRO A 120 -12.19 3.65 4.58
C PRO A 120 -11.75 3.20 3.18
N THR A 121 -12.71 2.91 2.31
CA THR A 121 -12.47 2.50 0.92
C THR A 121 -12.56 3.66 -0.07
N SER A 122 -12.86 4.88 0.39
CA SER A 122 -12.93 6.06 -0.47
C SER A 122 -11.54 6.39 -1.00
N THR A 123 -11.48 6.79 -2.27
CA THR A 123 -10.24 7.24 -2.93
C THR A 123 -10.09 8.75 -2.95
N THR A 124 -11.16 9.48 -2.60
CA THR A 124 -11.22 10.93 -2.66
C THR A 124 -11.09 11.50 -1.25
N ILE A 125 -10.10 12.36 -1.06
CA ILE A 125 -9.89 13.13 0.16
C ILE A 125 -10.70 14.42 0.06
N GLU A 126 -11.49 14.71 1.08
CA GLU A 126 -12.32 15.91 1.18
C GLU A 126 -11.86 16.77 2.37
N SER A 127 -12.06 18.08 2.29
CA SER A 127 -11.77 19.00 3.40
C SER A 127 -12.95 19.14 4.38
N ASP A 128 -13.99 18.32 4.25
CA ASP A 128 -15.17 18.36 5.12
C ASP A 128 -14.91 17.61 6.44
N SER A 129 -14.69 18.39 7.50
CA SER A 129 -14.47 17.87 8.86
C SER A 129 -15.69 17.18 9.49
N SER A 130 -16.86 17.20 8.85
CA SER A 130 -18.05 16.46 9.27
C SER A 130 -17.96 14.97 8.96
N LEU A 131 -17.05 14.58 8.06
CA LEU A 131 -16.87 13.20 7.66
C LEU A 131 -16.27 12.33 8.79
N PRO A 132 -16.64 11.04 8.84
CA PRO A 132 -16.36 10.18 10.00
C PRO A 132 -14.89 9.74 10.12
N TYR A 133 -14.11 9.81 9.05
CA TYR A 133 -12.74 9.31 9.02
C TYR A 133 -11.76 10.41 8.63
N TYR A 134 -10.62 10.46 9.31
CA TYR A 134 -9.48 11.21 8.83
C TYR A 134 -8.67 10.35 7.87
N ALA A 135 -8.04 10.98 6.89
CA ALA A 135 -7.20 10.29 5.94
C ALA A 135 -5.95 11.12 5.61
N VAL A 136 -4.84 10.40 5.43
CA VAL A 136 -3.59 10.92 4.89
C VAL A 136 -3.26 10.10 3.66
N LYS A 137 -3.20 10.77 2.51
CA LYS A 137 -2.83 10.19 1.23
C LYS A 137 -1.46 10.70 0.83
N VAL A 138 -0.60 9.78 0.40
CA VAL A 138 0.75 10.10 -0.08
C VAL A 138 0.89 9.58 -1.49
N ASN A 139 1.38 10.43 -2.39
CA ASN A 139 1.78 10.08 -3.73
C ASN A 139 3.32 10.08 -3.83
N VAL A 140 3.86 8.98 -4.31
CA VAL A 140 5.29 8.83 -4.57
C VAL A 140 5.46 8.56 -6.06
N ALA A 141 6.15 9.49 -6.74
CA ALA A 141 6.35 9.42 -8.17
C ALA A 141 7.84 9.41 -8.53
N ARG A 142 8.20 8.51 -9.46
CA ARG A 142 9.45 8.49 -10.21
C ARG A 142 9.16 8.79 -11.66
N THR A 143 9.26 10.06 -12.02
CA THR A 143 9.06 10.61 -13.37
C THR A 143 10.28 11.47 -13.75
N GLU A 144 10.35 11.97 -14.98
CA GLU A 144 11.43 12.91 -15.37
C GLU A 144 11.47 14.16 -14.48
N GLN A 145 10.30 14.58 -13.97
CA GLN A 145 10.13 15.78 -13.18
C GLN A 145 10.24 15.53 -11.67
N SER A 146 10.08 14.28 -11.21
CA SER A 146 10.09 13.91 -9.78
C SER A 146 10.90 12.63 -9.58
N ASN A 147 11.96 12.69 -8.77
CA ASN A 147 12.81 11.54 -8.40
C ASN A 147 13.53 10.78 -9.53
N GLY A 148 13.38 11.23 -10.78
CA GLY A 148 13.97 10.61 -11.97
C GLY A 148 13.29 9.29 -12.33
N GLU A 149 13.16 9.01 -13.62
CA GLU A 149 12.55 7.77 -14.09
C GLU A 149 13.34 6.53 -13.71
N VAL A 150 12.65 5.39 -13.65
CA VAL A 150 13.31 4.09 -13.42
C VAL A 150 14.08 3.73 -14.69
N PRO A 151 15.42 3.56 -14.61
CA PRO A 151 16.22 3.27 -15.79
C PRO A 151 15.92 1.87 -16.33
N LEU A 152 15.87 1.74 -17.65
CA LEU A 152 15.83 0.44 -18.33
C LEU A 152 17.24 0.05 -18.78
N PHE A 153 17.58 -1.24 -18.68
CA PHE A 153 18.88 -1.74 -19.10
C PHE A 153 18.91 -1.96 -20.61
N PHE A 154 17.89 -2.65 -21.16
CA PHE A 154 17.81 -3.00 -22.57
C PHE A 154 16.74 -2.24 -23.35
N GLY A 155 15.81 -1.56 -22.67
CA GLY A 155 14.84 -0.62 -23.26
C GLY A 155 15.49 0.49 -24.10
N ARG A 156 16.75 0.83 -23.81
CA ARG A 156 17.54 1.82 -24.57
C ARG A 156 17.71 1.44 -26.04
N ILE A 157 17.68 0.15 -26.38
CA ILE A 157 17.75 -0.33 -27.77
C ILE A 157 16.52 0.14 -28.57
N TYR A 158 15.39 0.35 -27.88
CA TYR A 158 14.12 0.79 -28.47
C TYR A 158 13.87 2.30 -28.31
N GLY A 159 14.85 3.06 -27.79
CA GLY A 159 14.73 4.51 -27.57
C GLY A 159 14.12 4.91 -26.22
N ASP A 160 13.71 3.93 -25.41
CA ASP A 160 13.20 4.17 -24.05
C ASP A 160 14.36 4.15 -23.04
N VAL A 161 14.74 5.31 -22.51
CA VAL A 161 15.81 5.42 -21.51
C VAL A 161 15.33 5.16 -20.08
N GLY A 162 14.03 5.33 -19.83
CA GLY A 162 13.39 5.11 -18.54
C GLY A 162 11.90 4.86 -18.70
N LYS A 163 11.26 4.47 -17.59
CA LYS A 163 9.80 4.44 -17.50
C LYS A 163 9.34 5.16 -16.23
N PRO A 164 8.28 5.98 -16.34
CA PRO A 164 7.68 6.59 -15.17
C PRO A 164 6.97 5.52 -14.33
N VAL A 165 7.14 5.59 -13.02
CA VAL A 165 6.44 4.74 -12.07
C VAL A 165 5.90 5.62 -10.95
N VAL A 166 4.62 5.43 -10.64
CA VAL A 166 3.92 6.16 -9.59
C VAL A 166 3.25 5.12 -8.69
N GLY A 167 3.21 5.41 -7.40
CA GLY A 167 2.39 4.68 -6.45
C GLY A 167 1.79 5.64 -5.43
N ASP A 168 0.61 5.30 -4.99
CA ASP A 168 -0.14 6.04 -3.99
C ASP A 168 -0.56 5.11 -2.87
N ALA A 169 -0.69 5.68 -1.68
CA ALA A 169 -1.23 5.00 -0.53
C ALA A 169 -2.07 5.98 0.27
N THR A 170 -3.18 5.48 0.81
CA THR A 170 -4.03 6.25 1.73
C THR A 170 -4.17 5.48 3.03
N ALA A 171 -3.81 6.13 4.13
CA ALA A 171 -4.05 5.63 5.48
C ALA A 171 -5.26 6.37 6.05
N VAL A 172 -6.17 5.61 6.67
CA VAL A 172 -7.42 6.14 7.20
C VAL A 172 -7.53 5.78 8.67
N MET A 173 -7.88 6.76 9.51
CA MET A 173 -8.21 6.54 10.92
C MET A 173 -9.65 6.91 11.24
N ALA A 174 -10.29 6.08 12.05
CA ALA A 174 -11.64 6.33 12.54
C ALA A 174 -11.60 7.35 13.70
N ARG A 175 -12.43 8.40 13.63
CA ARG A 175 -12.52 9.41 14.69
C ARG A 175 -13.17 8.90 15.96
N ARG A 176 -14.11 7.98 15.82
CA ARG A 176 -14.98 7.51 16.91
C ARG A 176 -15.18 6.03 16.74
N ILE A 177 -14.67 5.27 17.71
CA ILE A 177 -15.05 3.87 17.85
C ILE A 177 -16.34 3.88 18.67
N ALA A 178 -17.48 3.70 17.99
CA ALA A 178 -18.81 3.69 18.62
C ALA A 178 -19.07 2.43 19.47
N GLY A 179 -18.15 1.46 19.46
CA GLY A 179 -18.23 0.20 20.20
C GLY A 179 -18.41 -1.01 19.29
N PHE A 180 -18.70 -2.15 19.89
CA PHE A 180 -19.06 -3.39 19.20
C PHE A 180 -20.57 -3.60 19.33
N SER A 181 -21.24 -4.01 18.24
CA SER A 181 -22.63 -4.45 18.31
C SER A 181 -22.69 -5.97 18.35
N LEU A 182 -23.61 -6.50 19.17
CA LEU A 182 -23.96 -7.91 19.10
C LEU A 182 -24.64 -8.19 17.75
N PRO A 183 -24.27 -9.27 17.05
CA PRO A 183 -24.99 -9.66 15.84
C PRO A 183 -26.47 -9.90 16.19
N GLY A 184 -27.36 -9.46 15.30
CA GLY A 184 -28.82 -9.49 15.54
C GLY A 184 -29.44 -10.89 15.64
N THR A 185 -28.64 -11.95 15.42
CA THR A 185 -29.07 -13.33 15.53
C THR A 185 -28.58 -13.91 16.85
N SER A 186 -29.49 -14.41 17.68
CA SER A 186 -29.12 -15.09 18.92
C SER A 186 -28.23 -16.31 18.62
N GLY A 187 -27.02 -16.32 19.18
CA GLY A 187 -26.07 -17.44 19.05
C GLY A 187 -24.90 -17.22 18.08
N SER A 188 -24.82 -16.09 17.38
CA SER A 188 -23.60 -15.73 16.64
C SER A 188 -22.57 -15.06 17.55
N THR A 189 -21.31 -15.42 17.36
CA THR A 189 -20.18 -14.84 18.08
C THR A 189 -19.71 -13.57 17.40
N ILE A 190 -19.42 -12.52 18.17
CA ILE A 190 -18.63 -11.40 17.66
C ILE A 190 -17.21 -11.94 17.42
N ASN A 191 -16.66 -11.69 16.23
CA ASN A 191 -15.32 -12.15 15.84
C ASN A 191 -14.23 -11.24 16.44
N VAL A 192 -14.32 -10.97 17.75
CA VAL A 192 -13.34 -10.23 18.53
C VAL A 192 -12.67 -11.23 19.45
N LEU A 193 -11.34 -11.28 19.38
CA LEU A 193 -10.55 -12.11 20.27
C LEU A 193 -10.65 -11.55 21.70
N PRO A 194 -10.68 -12.41 22.73
CA PRO A 194 -10.51 -11.97 24.11
C PRO A 194 -9.20 -11.18 24.22
N PHE A 195 -9.28 -9.94 24.72
CA PHE A 195 -8.11 -9.15 25.08
C PHE A 195 -8.06 -9.04 26.59
N ALA A 196 -6.85 -9.20 27.15
CA ALA A 196 -6.63 -8.94 28.57
C ALA A 196 -6.35 -7.45 28.75
N LEU A 197 -7.05 -6.84 29.71
CA LEU A 197 -6.67 -5.53 30.25
C LEU A 197 -5.74 -5.76 31.44
N ASP A 198 -4.73 -4.91 31.54
CA ASP A 198 -3.92 -4.84 32.74
C ASP A 198 -4.79 -4.54 33.98
N VAL A 199 -4.40 -5.09 35.13
CA VAL A 199 -5.22 -5.05 36.35
C VAL A 199 -5.35 -3.63 36.91
N ASP A 200 -4.31 -2.81 36.80
CA ASP A 200 -4.36 -1.42 37.25
C ASP A 200 -5.25 -0.59 36.33
N THR A 201 -5.16 -0.85 35.02
CA THR A 201 -6.05 -0.25 34.02
C THR A 201 -7.52 -0.66 34.24
N TRP A 202 -7.78 -1.93 34.56
CA TRP A 202 -9.12 -2.44 34.88
C TRP A 202 -9.68 -1.83 36.17
N ASN A 203 -8.86 -1.73 37.22
CA ASN A 203 -9.27 -1.15 38.49
C ASN A 203 -9.49 0.37 38.38
N ALA A 204 -8.70 1.07 37.55
CA ALA A 204 -8.92 2.48 37.24
C ALA A 204 -10.23 2.69 36.46
N PHE A 205 -10.53 1.80 35.50
CA PHE A 205 -11.78 1.83 34.74
C PHE A 205 -13.00 1.55 35.61
N THR A 206 -12.93 0.58 36.52
CA THR A 206 -14.04 0.17 37.39
C THR A 206 -14.20 1.02 38.64
N GLY A 207 -13.12 1.65 39.12
CA GLY A 207 -13.10 2.54 40.28
C GLY A 207 -13.45 4.00 39.98
N ALA A 208 -13.37 4.42 38.70
CA ALA A 208 -13.95 5.68 38.27
C ALA A 208 -15.47 5.56 38.28
N ALA A 209 -16.11 6.08 39.33
CA ALA A 209 -17.54 6.35 39.31
C ALA A 209 -17.83 7.38 38.20
N VAL A 210 -18.03 6.90 36.98
CA VAL A 210 -18.48 7.74 35.88
C VAL A 210 -19.92 8.12 36.19
N SER A 211 -20.16 9.37 36.54
CA SER A 211 -21.47 10.01 36.45
C SER A 211 -21.85 10.06 34.98
N GLY A 212 -22.32 8.93 34.47
CA GLY A 212 -22.44 8.64 33.06
C GLY A 212 -22.24 7.13 32.84
N VAL A 213 -23.29 6.38 33.15
CA VAL A 213 -23.54 4.96 32.84
C VAL A 213 -22.70 4.40 31.68
N CYS A 214 -21.63 3.67 31.99
CA CYS A 214 -21.23 2.49 31.22
C CYS A 214 -21.64 1.26 32.04
N ASN A 215 -22.93 0.94 32.05
CA ASN A 215 -23.40 -0.31 32.64
C ASN A 215 -23.17 -1.44 31.64
N PRO A 216 -22.33 -2.45 31.91
CA PRO A 216 -22.14 -3.59 31.03
C PRO A 216 -23.28 -4.63 31.12
N GLY A 217 -24.35 -4.34 31.87
CA GLY A 217 -25.53 -5.20 31.96
C GLY A 217 -26.46 -5.09 30.75
N PRO A 218 -27.21 -6.16 30.39
CA PRO A 218 -28.20 -6.10 29.34
C PRO A 218 -29.42 -5.32 29.85
N GLY A 219 -29.40 -4.00 29.70
CA GLY A 219 -30.41 -3.11 30.25
C GLY A 219 -30.47 -1.77 29.52
N ASN A 220 -31.54 -1.63 28.74
CA ASN A 220 -32.14 -0.44 28.15
C ASN A 220 -31.68 0.96 28.63
N GLY A 221 -31.39 1.84 27.67
CA GLY A 221 -31.80 3.24 27.71
C GLY A 221 -30.74 4.28 28.12
N ASN A 222 -30.33 5.07 27.12
CA ASN A 222 -29.86 6.45 27.17
C ASN A 222 -28.77 6.82 28.19
N ASN A 223 -27.58 7.15 27.69
CA ASN A 223 -26.63 7.91 28.48
C ASN A 223 -25.96 9.03 27.67
N SER A 224 -26.46 10.23 27.95
CA SER A 224 -25.94 11.51 27.51
C SER A 224 -24.79 11.94 28.42
N SER A 225 -23.81 12.63 27.81
CA SER A 225 -22.82 13.51 28.48
C SER A 225 -21.55 12.86 29.05
N ASN A 226 -20.73 12.24 28.19
CA ASN A 226 -19.28 12.47 28.26
C ASN A 226 -18.83 13.12 26.93
N SER A 227 -17.99 14.15 26.98
CA SER A 227 -17.55 14.86 25.77
C SER A 227 -16.62 14.03 24.88
N ASN A 228 -16.19 12.84 25.32
CA ASN A 228 -15.21 12.02 24.61
C ASN A 228 -15.77 10.76 23.93
N ILE A 229 -16.98 10.30 24.26
CA ILE A 229 -17.71 9.18 23.66
C ILE A 229 -19.22 9.46 23.75
N GLN A 230 -19.69 10.39 22.91
CA GLN A 230 -21.13 10.56 22.72
C GLN A 230 -21.63 9.39 21.87
N LEU A 231 -22.42 8.50 22.47
CA LEU A 231 -23.28 7.56 21.75
C LEU A 231 -24.42 8.36 21.13
N THR A 232 -24.17 8.91 19.95
CA THR A 232 -25.19 9.56 19.12
C THR A 232 -25.43 8.67 17.91
N ASP A 233 -26.66 8.17 17.81
CA ASP A 233 -27.33 7.54 16.67
C ASP A 233 -26.46 6.75 15.66
N SER A 234 -26.46 5.43 15.89
CA SER A 234 -26.51 4.34 14.90
C SER A 234 -26.08 4.64 13.46
N TYR A 235 -24.80 4.43 13.18
CA TYR A 235 -24.37 3.97 11.86
C TYR A 235 -23.35 2.83 12.01
N SER A 236 -23.76 1.64 11.59
CA SER A 236 -22.97 0.42 11.65
C SER A 236 -21.92 0.41 10.53
N TYR A 237 -20.64 0.52 10.87
CA TYR A 237 -19.56 0.26 9.92
C TYR A 237 -18.55 -0.71 10.53
N ASN A 238 -18.21 -1.74 9.74
CA ASN A 238 -17.26 -2.79 10.11
C ASN A 238 -15.86 -2.19 10.22
N LEU A 239 -15.20 -2.42 11.35
CA LEU A 239 -13.88 -1.89 11.67
C LEU A 239 -12.79 -2.70 10.93
N GLN A 240 -12.19 -2.12 9.90
CA GLN A 240 -10.93 -2.58 9.32
C GLN A 240 -10.05 -1.36 9.07
N ALA A 241 -8.88 -1.30 9.73
CA ALA A 241 -7.79 -0.46 9.26
C ALA A 241 -7.38 -1.01 7.88
N TYR A 242 -7.76 -0.30 6.83
CA TYR A 242 -7.56 -0.73 5.45
C TYR A 242 -6.39 0.04 4.86
N ILE A 243 -5.23 -0.62 4.77
CA ILE A 243 -4.10 -0.14 3.96
C ILE A 243 -4.36 -0.62 2.54
N ARG A 244 -4.65 0.31 1.63
CA ARG A 244 -4.81 0.00 0.20
C ARG A 244 -3.53 0.36 -0.55
N ALA A 245 -2.79 -0.66 -0.93
CA ALA A 245 -1.89 -0.61 -2.08
C ALA A 245 -2.70 -0.93 -3.34
N MET A 246 -2.62 -0.09 -4.38
CA MET A 246 -3.20 -0.40 -5.70
C MET A 246 -2.31 -1.32 -6.52
#